data_AF-A0A7Z1AHE3-F1
#
_entry.id   AF-A0A7Z1AHE3-F1
#
_cell.length_a   1.000
_cell.length_b   1.000
_cell.length_c   1.000
_cell.angle_alpha   90.00
_cell.angle_beta   90.00
_cell.angle_gamma   90.00
#
_symmetry.space_group_name_H-M   'P 1'
#
loop_
_entity.id
_entity.type
_entity.pdbx_description
1 polymer ?
#
loop_
_entity_poly.entity_id
_entity_poly.type
_entity_poly.pdbx_seq_one_letter_code
_entity_poly.pdbx_strand_id
1 'polypeptide(L)'
;MSENANGNDLSSHSETQGSADSYMPPPPPPTDSPEPQQGQAQQYAQATQQPQQYAQQQYYQQPNPQQYSPQPQPQFAAMASGAGSSYAATTTKSSSGKTVRIVLVVIGVLMALALIGTIAFYILNSTRTSEKAAEEYLGYLAAGDANAASQMVDPGKPNNQRAFLTNEAMAGATARIENFSVTRTDSGSDDYSLSSDKPRGVMLDVEYYLDGQVVDTTLQVTPAQPTFLVLKNWKIDDTLATEITLQPGTFDSVTIGSQSVPITNDDQNSQEYQTFYLYPGIYPAQASYGSNEYVNYPDKSLIVGGPESSSTLWWDAPEPTEKLQTLMLDRAKEFVESCASIDGGNLNEACPSGVQSTKLAVLEVTKLPTTLEDFTAFEFVTDKATIKTQTNPTEFNKNPSPDNVEFRVSGQVTFPEGSTEPEITELRSSGSWW
;
A
#
# COMPACT_ATOMS: atom_id res chain seq x y z
N MET A 1 -16.34 -55.68 40.45
CA MET A 1 -16.30 -56.49 41.69
C MET A 1 -15.51 -55.66 42.69
N SER A 2 -16.18 -54.74 43.40
CA SER A 2 -16.73 -54.90 44.78
C SER A 2 -15.65 -54.53 45.81
N GLU A 3 -15.80 -53.69 46.83
CA GLU A 3 -16.85 -52.95 47.56
C GLU A 3 -16.15 -51.78 48.30
N ASN A 4 -16.63 -50.53 48.35
CA ASN A 4 -17.68 -49.90 49.18
C ASN A 4 -17.51 -49.90 50.71
N ALA A 5 -17.47 -48.69 51.31
CA ALA A 5 -18.19 -48.23 52.52
C ALA A 5 -17.63 -46.86 52.96
N ASN A 6 -18.31 -45.73 52.73
CA ASN A 6 -19.43 -45.13 53.50
C ASN A 6 -18.96 -44.00 54.43
N GLY A 7 -19.37 -42.77 54.11
CA GLY A 7 -19.36 -41.61 55.00
C GLY A 7 -20.65 -40.82 54.76
N ASN A 8 -21.58 -40.91 55.71
CA ASN A 8 -22.91 -40.30 55.68
C ASN A 8 -22.89 -38.81 56.06
N ASP A 9 -23.75 -38.06 55.37
CA ASP A 9 -24.35 -36.78 55.73
C ASP A 9 -25.03 -36.75 57.11
N LEU A 10 -25.11 -35.56 57.71
CA LEU A 10 -26.31 -35.05 58.38
C LEU A 10 -26.22 -33.53 58.68
N SER A 11 -27.21 -32.82 58.14
CA SER A 11 -27.51 -31.39 58.20
C SER A 11 -28.04 -30.87 59.55
N SER A 12 -27.92 -29.55 59.80
CA SER A 12 -29.00 -28.63 60.27
C SER A 12 -28.41 -27.27 60.69
N HIS A 13 -28.72 -26.20 59.94
CA HIS A 13 -29.72 -25.14 60.21
C HIS A 13 -29.41 -24.15 61.36
N SER A 14 -29.18 -22.88 60.99
CA SER A 14 -29.79 -21.72 61.67
C SER A 14 -29.90 -20.54 60.70
N GLU A 15 -31.01 -19.82 60.85
CA GLU A 15 -31.60 -18.83 59.95
C GLU A 15 -30.92 -17.46 60.00
N THR A 16 -30.98 -16.70 58.90
CA THR A 16 -31.33 -15.26 58.98
C THR A 16 -31.98 -14.79 57.67
N GLN A 17 -33.16 -14.18 57.81
CA GLN A 17 -34.02 -13.62 56.76
C GLN A 17 -33.40 -12.36 56.12
N GLY A 18 -33.72 -12.11 54.85
CA GLY A 18 -33.49 -10.81 54.20
C GLY A 18 -33.81 -10.77 52.71
N SER A 19 -35.09 -10.51 52.40
CA SER A 19 -35.67 -9.86 51.21
C SER A 19 -35.31 -10.32 49.79
N ALA A 20 -36.35 -10.77 49.09
CA ALA A 20 -36.39 -11.01 47.65
C ALA A 20 -36.59 -9.70 46.89
N ASP A 21 -35.63 -9.34 46.04
CA ASP A 21 -35.83 -8.42 44.93
C ASP A 21 -35.79 -9.21 43.61
N SER A 22 -36.94 -9.22 42.95
CA SER A 22 -37.20 -9.80 41.64
C SER A 22 -36.38 -9.10 40.55
N TYR A 23 -35.43 -9.82 39.95
CA TYR A 23 -34.77 -9.42 38.71
C TYR A 23 -35.76 -9.48 37.54
N MET A 24 -36.24 -8.32 37.09
CA MET A 24 -36.84 -8.16 35.76
C MET A 24 -35.71 -7.85 34.76
N PRO A 25 -35.68 -8.50 33.57
CA PRO A 25 -34.77 -8.09 32.52
C PRO A 25 -35.17 -6.70 31.98
N PRO A 26 -34.19 -5.89 31.50
CA PRO A 26 -34.47 -4.56 30.98
C PRO A 26 -35.33 -4.62 29.70
N PRO A 27 -36.21 -3.64 29.46
CA PRO A 27 -37.01 -3.57 28.25
C PRO A 27 -36.13 -3.31 27.01
N PRO A 28 -36.54 -3.80 25.82
CA PRO A 28 -35.82 -3.51 24.58
C PRO A 28 -35.87 -2.01 24.24
N PRO A 29 -34.85 -1.49 23.53
CA PRO A 29 -34.80 -0.08 23.15
C PRO A 29 -35.96 0.29 22.20
N PRO A 30 -36.40 1.56 22.20
CA PRO A 30 -37.50 2.01 21.36
C PRO A 30 -37.13 1.88 19.87
N THR A 31 -37.98 1.19 19.13
CA THR A 31 -37.91 1.10 17.66
C THR A 31 -38.52 2.37 17.10
N ASP A 32 -37.68 3.36 16.81
CA ASP A 32 -38.06 4.51 15.99
C ASP A 32 -36.89 4.81 15.04
N SER A 33 -36.98 4.27 13.84
CA SER A 33 -36.19 4.70 12.70
C SER A 33 -37.09 4.58 11.47
N PRO A 34 -37.27 5.68 10.71
CA PRO A 34 -38.16 5.69 9.57
C PRO A 34 -37.61 4.81 8.44
N GLU A 35 -38.53 4.05 7.85
CA GLU A 35 -38.41 3.31 6.60
C GLU A 35 -37.72 4.16 5.50
N PRO A 36 -36.69 3.66 4.79
CA PRO A 36 -36.14 4.38 3.66
C PRO A 36 -37.11 4.30 2.48
N GLN A 37 -37.78 5.43 2.20
CA GLN A 37 -38.53 5.61 0.96
C GLN A 37 -37.57 5.45 -0.24
N GLN A 38 -37.80 4.38 -1.00
CA GLN A 38 -37.37 4.27 -2.39
C GLN A 38 -38.01 5.42 -3.19
N GLY A 39 -37.18 6.17 -3.90
CA GLY A 39 -37.62 7.04 -4.99
C GLY A 39 -37.36 8.53 -4.76
N GLN A 40 -36.11 8.95 -4.91
CA GLN A 40 -35.74 10.30 -5.38
C GLN A 40 -34.23 10.38 -5.69
N ALA A 41 -33.78 9.65 -6.71
CA ALA A 41 -32.46 9.84 -7.31
C ALA A 41 -32.53 9.60 -8.83
N GLN A 42 -33.42 10.32 -9.51
CA GLN A 42 -33.54 10.29 -10.97
C GLN A 42 -33.70 11.69 -11.60
N GLN A 43 -33.16 12.76 -11.00
CA GLN A 43 -33.35 14.09 -11.58
C GLN A 43 -32.15 15.05 -11.59
N TYR A 44 -30.91 14.55 -11.55
CA TYR A 44 -29.73 15.36 -11.87
C TYR A 44 -28.83 14.78 -12.97
N ALA A 45 -29.31 13.80 -13.73
CA ALA A 45 -28.67 13.37 -14.97
C ALA A 45 -29.50 13.84 -16.16
N GLN A 46 -29.19 15.03 -16.69
CA GLN A 46 -29.25 15.43 -18.12
C GLN A 46 -29.36 16.94 -18.30
N ALA A 47 -28.20 17.61 -18.33
CA ALA A 47 -27.88 18.83 -19.07
C ALA A 47 -26.41 19.12 -18.71
N THR A 48 -25.40 19.01 -19.55
CA THR A 48 -25.24 19.44 -20.94
C THR A 48 -24.00 18.77 -21.54
N GLN A 49 -24.09 18.26 -22.76
CA GLN A 49 -22.93 18.07 -23.63
C GLN A 49 -22.71 19.33 -24.48
N GLN A 50 -21.44 19.62 -24.77
CA GLN A 50 -20.86 20.45 -25.86
C GLN A 50 -20.45 21.92 -25.60
N PRO A 51 -19.43 22.41 -26.35
CA PRO A 51 -18.21 23.03 -25.79
C PRO A 51 -18.06 24.54 -26.04
N GLN A 52 -17.31 25.21 -25.15
CA GLN A 52 -16.82 26.59 -25.26
C GLN A 52 -15.45 26.58 -24.52
N GLN A 53 -14.25 26.76 -25.07
CA GLN A 53 -13.67 27.71 -26.03
C GLN A 53 -13.98 29.19 -25.76
N TYR A 54 -12.86 29.94 -25.56
CA TYR A 54 -12.64 31.39 -25.38
C TYR A 54 -13.04 31.95 -24.00
N ALA A 55 -12.19 32.59 -23.17
CA ALA A 55 -10.98 33.41 -23.29
C ALA A 55 -10.34 33.52 -21.88
N GLN A 56 -9.07 33.86 -21.58
CA GLN A 56 -7.88 34.31 -22.31
C GLN A 56 -6.66 34.14 -21.35
N GLN A 57 -5.55 33.64 -21.91
CA GLN A 57 -4.17 34.13 -21.81
C GLN A 57 -3.61 34.64 -20.45
N GLN A 58 -2.40 34.19 -20.09
CA GLN A 58 -1.15 34.99 -20.09
C GLN A 58 -0.01 34.23 -19.36
N TYR A 59 1.07 33.93 -20.12
CA TYR A 59 2.48 33.68 -19.72
C TYR A 59 2.82 32.42 -18.87
N TYR A 60 3.91 31.65 -19.07
CA TYR A 60 5.21 31.87 -19.72
C TYR A 60 5.70 30.62 -20.51
N GLN A 61 6.42 30.87 -21.61
CA GLN A 61 7.16 29.86 -22.38
C GLN A 61 8.55 29.58 -21.80
N GLN A 62 8.97 28.32 -21.87
CA GLN A 62 10.36 27.85 -21.75
C GLN A 62 11.29 28.43 -22.82
N PRO A 63 12.61 28.47 -22.55
CA PRO A 63 13.59 28.36 -23.63
C PRO A 63 14.69 27.31 -23.37
N ASN A 64 15.06 26.60 -24.43
CA ASN A 64 16.37 25.97 -24.69
C ASN A 64 16.51 25.78 -26.23
N PRO A 65 17.69 25.61 -26.88
CA PRO A 65 19.08 25.59 -26.40
C PRO A 65 20.10 26.49 -27.15
N GLN A 66 21.30 26.52 -26.58
CA GLN A 66 22.62 27.03 -27.01
C GLN A 66 23.00 26.95 -28.51
N GLN A 67 23.82 27.89 -29.01
CA GLN A 67 25.22 27.67 -29.49
C GLN A 67 25.91 28.94 -30.08
N TYR A 68 27.13 29.21 -29.56
CA TYR A 68 28.39 29.75 -30.14
C TYR A 68 28.56 31.16 -30.78
N SER A 69 29.34 32.00 -30.07
CA SER A 69 30.58 32.80 -30.40
C SER A 69 30.75 33.57 -31.74
N PRO A 70 31.60 34.63 -31.89
CA PRO A 70 32.69 35.14 -31.01
C PRO A 70 32.82 36.69 -30.86
N GLN A 71 33.69 37.11 -29.92
CA GLN A 71 34.13 38.49 -29.59
C GLN A 71 34.83 39.22 -30.77
N PRO A 72 34.86 40.59 -30.84
CA PRO A 72 35.93 41.38 -30.19
C PRO A 72 35.52 42.78 -29.61
N GLN A 73 36.27 43.23 -28.59
CA GLN A 73 36.33 44.56 -27.93
C GLN A 73 36.81 45.70 -28.89
N PRO A 74 37.04 46.97 -28.43
CA PRO A 74 36.33 47.86 -27.49
C PRO A 74 36.18 49.30 -28.09
N GLN A 75 35.49 50.24 -27.42
CA GLN A 75 35.86 51.68 -27.29
C GLN A 75 34.70 52.54 -26.75
N PHE A 76 34.96 53.30 -25.68
CA PHE A 76 34.17 54.47 -25.30
C PHE A 76 35.00 55.72 -25.53
N ALA A 77 34.47 56.66 -26.31
CA ALA A 77 34.97 58.02 -26.41
C ALA A 77 33.79 58.99 -26.45
N ALA A 78 33.80 59.97 -25.56
CA ALA A 78 33.78 61.40 -25.88
C ALA A 78 33.13 62.21 -24.73
N MET A 79 33.94 63.08 -24.12
CA MET A 79 33.47 64.29 -23.45
C MET A 79 33.67 65.48 -24.40
N ALA A 80 32.74 66.43 -24.35
CA ALA A 80 32.81 67.70 -25.05
C ALA A 80 33.68 68.72 -24.29
N SER A 81 34.31 69.59 -25.08
CA SER A 81 35.30 70.61 -24.73
C SER A 81 34.71 71.93 -24.25
N GLY A 82 35.41 72.60 -23.34
CA GLY A 82 35.28 74.04 -23.05
C GLY A 82 36.66 74.63 -22.72
N ALA A 83 37.05 75.67 -23.46
CA ALA A 83 38.38 76.26 -23.50
C ALA A 83 38.72 77.18 -22.31
N GLY A 84 40.01 77.37 -22.03
CA GLY A 84 40.52 78.39 -21.12
C GLY A 84 42.03 78.26 -20.93
N SER A 85 42.74 79.39 -21.00
CA SER A 85 44.13 79.51 -21.42
C SER A 85 45.15 79.68 -20.28
N SER A 86 46.36 79.18 -20.52
CA SER A 86 47.70 79.76 -20.28
C SER A 86 48.32 80.01 -18.88
N TYR A 87 49.64 79.74 -18.89
CA TYR A 87 50.78 80.27 -18.10
C TYR A 87 51.41 79.42 -16.99
N ALA A 88 52.57 78.84 -17.38
CA ALA A 88 53.87 78.71 -16.70
C ALA A 88 53.97 78.69 -15.17
N ALA A 89 54.73 77.72 -14.64
CA ALA A 89 55.97 77.96 -13.87
C ALA A 89 56.64 76.63 -13.43
N THR A 90 57.90 76.48 -13.86
CA THR A 90 59.08 75.91 -13.16
C THR A 90 58.99 74.65 -12.28
N THR A 91 59.70 73.62 -12.76
CA THR A 91 60.74 72.80 -12.07
C THR A 91 60.71 72.66 -10.55
N THR A 92 60.61 71.41 -10.04
CA THR A 92 61.69 70.72 -9.28
C THR A 92 61.37 69.24 -9.01
N LYS A 93 62.31 68.37 -9.42
CA LYS A 93 62.85 67.11 -8.87
C LYS A 93 62.16 66.33 -7.72
N SER A 94 62.38 65.00 -7.76
CA SER A 94 62.41 64.00 -6.65
C SER A 94 61.07 63.33 -6.30
N SER A 95 60.91 62.03 -5.99
CA SER A 95 61.68 60.77 -6.06
C SER A 95 60.66 59.61 -5.86
N SER A 96 61.09 58.37 -6.10
CA SER A 96 60.49 57.08 -5.69
C SER A 96 59.07 57.05 -5.10
N GLY A 97 58.09 56.52 -5.85
CA GLY A 97 56.77 56.19 -5.28
C GLY A 97 55.79 55.44 -6.19
N LYS A 98 56.24 54.91 -7.34
CA LYS A 98 55.33 54.33 -8.36
C LYS A 98 54.83 52.92 -8.01
N THR A 99 55.61 52.12 -7.28
CA THR A 99 55.23 50.74 -6.92
C THR A 99 54.15 50.69 -5.85
N VAL A 100 54.18 51.62 -4.88
CA VAL A 100 53.19 51.66 -3.78
C VAL A 100 51.79 52.01 -4.28
N ARG A 101 51.68 52.91 -5.27
CA ARG A 101 50.37 53.31 -5.82
C ARG A 101 49.72 52.20 -6.64
N ILE A 102 50.50 51.40 -7.38
CA ILE A 102 49.96 50.25 -8.15
C ILE A 102 49.53 49.14 -7.20
N VAL A 103 50.31 48.86 -6.14
CA VAL A 103 49.94 47.88 -5.11
C VAL A 103 48.65 48.29 -4.41
N LEU A 104 48.46 49.58 -4.08
CA LEU A 104 47.22 50.07 -3.46
C LEU A 104 46.00 49.97 -4.38
N VAL A 105 46.16 50.20 -5.68
CA VAL A 105 45.05 50.04 -6.66
C VAL A 105 44.69 48.57 -6.84
N VAL A 106 45.68 47.68 -6.94
CA VAL A 106 45.43 46.23 -7.05
C VAL A 106 44.75 45.70 -5.78
N ILE A 107 45.18 46.13 -4.60
CA ILE A 107 44.52 45.79 -3.33
C ILE A 107 43.09 46.34 -3.30
N GLY A 108 42.86 47.58 -3.74
CA GLY A 108 41.53 48.18 -3.81
C GLY A 108 40.57 47.42 -4.74
N VAL A 109 41.05 46.99 -5.91
CA VAL A 109 40.27 46.18 -6.86
C VAL A 109 39.98 44.79 -6.30
N LEU A 110 40.96 44.14 -5.66
CA LEU A 110 40.75 42.85 -5.01
C LEU A 110 39.74 42.93 -3.86
N MET A 111 39.77 44.00 -3.08
CA MET A 111 38.77 44.27 -2.02
C MET A 111 37.37 44.49 -2.61
N ALA A 112 37.25 45.23 -3.70
CA ALA A 112 35.97 45.45 -4.37
C ALA A 112 35.39 44.16 -4.96
N LEU A 113 36.22 43.31 -5.58
CA LEU A 113 35.81 42.00 -6.08
C LEU A 113 35.44 41.03 -4.94
N ALA A 114 36.17 41.07 -3.83
CA ALA A 114 35.83 40.29 -2.64
C ALA A 114 34.46 40.69 -2.07
N LEU A 115 34.13 41.99 -2.02
CA LEU A 115 32.84 42.47 -1.54
C LEU A 115 31.67 42.01 -2.45
N ILE A 116 31.81 42.13 -3.77
CA ILE A 116 30.80 41.63 -4.73
C ILE A 116 30.65 40.11 -4.60
N GLY A 117 31.78 39.40 -4.47
CA GLY A 117 31.80 37.98 -4.15
C GLY A 117 30.99 37.68 -2.89
N THR A 118 31.29 38.32 -1.75
CA THR A 118 30.60 38.08 -0.47
C THR A 118 29.09 38.28 -0.52
N ILE A 119 28.61 39.25 -1.30
CA ILE A 119 27.17 39.48 -1.47
C ILE A 119 26.54 38.36 -2.30
N ALA A 120 27.15 37.98 -3.42
CA ALA A 120 26.70 36.83 -4.21
C ALA A 120 26.76 35.52 -3.41
N PHE A 121 27.79 35.33 -2.58
CA PHE A 121 27.92 34.20 -1.65
C PHE A 121 26.84 34.21 -0.57
N TYR A 122 26.54 35.37 0.01
CA TYR A 122 25.48 35.49 1.02
C TYR A 122 24.13 35.12 0.42
N ILE A 123 23.84 35.53 -0.81
CA ILE A 123 22.60 35.20 -1.52
C ILE A 123 22.53 33.69 -1.84
N LEU A 124 23.60 33.10 -2.35
CA LEU A 124 23.64 31.65 -2.64
C LEU A 124 23.55 30.79 -1.37
N ASN A 125 24.13 31.26 -0.27
CA ASN A 125 24.07 30.59 1.01
C ASN A 125 22.72 30.83 1.74
N SER A 126 22.06 31.97 1.52
CA SER A 126 20.73 32.25 2.09
C SER A 126 19.64 31.40 1.45
N THR A 127 19.85 30.93 0.22
CA THR A 127 18.95 29.96 -0.44
C THR A 127 19.18 28.50 0.00
N ARG A 128 20.24 28.23 0.79
CA ARG A 128 20.62 26.88 1.23
C ARG A 128 20.47 26.74 2.74
N THR A 129 19.22 26.74 3.18
CA THR A 129 18.86 26.53 4.59
C THR A 129 18.47 25.07 4.85
N SER A 130 18.42 24.67 6.12
CA SER A 130 17.95 23.34 6.52
C SER A 130 16.50 23.12 6.11
N GLU A 131 15.68 24.17 6.23
CA GLU A 131 14.27 24.18 5.84
C GLU A 131 14.14 23.94 4.32
N LYS A 132 14.98 24.58 3.50
CA LYS A 132 14.96 24.39 2.04
C LYS A 132 15.31 22.95 1.62
N ALA A 133 16.22 22.28 2.34
CA ALA A 133 16.52 20.88 2.07
C ALA A 133 15.32 19.98 2.41
N ALA A 134 14.66 20.20 3.55
CA ALA A 134 13.43 19.47 3.90
C ALA A 134 12.28 19.77 2.94
N GLU A 135 12.09 21.02 2.52
CA GLU A 135 11.10 21.40 1.51
C GLU A 135 11.36 20.70 0.15
N GLU A 136 12.62 20.56 -0.26
CA GLU A 136 12.97 19.84 -1.50
C GLU A 136 12.61 18.35 -1.39
N TYR A 137 12.93 17.72 -0.27
CA TYR A 137 12.56 16.33 0.01
C TYR A 137 11.04 16.12 0.00
N LEU A 138 10.28 16.96 0.70
CA LEU A 138 8.82 16.95 0.69
C LEU A 138 8.27 17.25 -0.72
N GLY A 139 8.92 18.11 -1.48
CA GLY A 139 8.59 18.39 -2.88
C GLY A 139 8.63 17.14 -3.75
N TYR A 140 9.66 16.29 -3.61
CA TYR A 140 9.72 15.01 -4.32
C TYR A 140 8.59 14.07 -3.92
N LEU A 141 8.28 13.98 -2.62
CA LEU A 141 7.18 13.15 -2.13
C LEU A 141 5.82 13.64 -2.65
N ALA A 142 5.56 14.95 -2.63
CA ALA A 142 4.34 15.54 -3.18
C ALA A 142 4.21 15.27 -4.69
N ALA A 143 5.32 15.36 -5.42
CA ALA A 143 5.39 15.06 -6.85
C ALA A 143 5.27 13.56 -7.18
N GLY A 144 5.38 12.67 -6.19
CA GLY A 144 5.41 11.21 -6.39
C GLY A 144 6.75 10.67 -6.90
N ASP A 145 7.84 11.42 -6.74
CA ASP A 145 9.20 11.02 -7.12
C ASP A 145 9.93 10.37 -5.93
N ALA A 146 9.48 9.17 -5.56
CA ALA A 146 10.08 8.35 -4.52
C ALA A 146 11.58 8.09 -4.75
N ASN A 147 12.00 7.94 -6.01
CA ASN A 147 13.38 7.68 -6.39
C ASN A 147 14.28 8.87 -6.05
N ALA A 148 13.86 10.09 -6.42
CA ALA A 148 14.59 11.30 -6.05
C ALA A 148 14.61 11.51 -4.53
N ALA A 149 13.48 11.25 -3.85
CA ALA A 149 13.38 11.30 -2.39
C ALA A 149 14.34 10.31 -1.70
N SER A 150 14.40 9.06 -2.18
CA SER A 150 15.30 8.00 -1.68
C SER A 150 16.77 8.26 -2.03
N GLN A 151 17.05 8.96 -3.13
CA GLN A 151 18.40 9.40 -3.46
C GLN A 151 18.87 10.53 -2.54
N MET A 152 17.97 11.43 -2.17
CA MET A 152 18.26 12.53 -1.25
C MET A 152 18.40 12.05 0.20
N VAL A 153 17.52 11.13 0.61
CA VAL A 153 17.45 10.58 1.97
C VAL A 153 17.36 9.06 1.89
N ASP A 154 18.51 8.41 2.10
CA ASP A 154 18.58 6.95 2.13
C ASP A 154 17.88 6.40 3.39
N PRO A 155 16.79 5.61 3.25
CA PRO A 155 16.10 5.00 4.39
C PRO A 155 16.95 4.00 5.20
N GLY A 156 18.11 3.58 4.69
CA GLY A 156 19.02 2.66 5.39
C GLY A 156 18.50 1.22 5.52
N LYS A 157 17.49 0.84 4.71
CA LYS A 157 16.87 -0.50 4.73
C LYS A 157 17.43 -1.45 3.66
N PRO A 158 17.35 -2.78 3.81
CA PRO A 158 17.67 -3.73 2.74
C PRO A 158 16.76 -3.56 1.50
N ASN A 159 17.26 -3.90 0.31
CA ASN A 159 16.55 -3.68 -0.96
C ASN A 159 15.17 -4.36 -1.03
N ASN A 160 15.02 -5.56 -0.47
CA ASN A 160 13.72 -6.26 -0.43
C ASN A 160 12.66 -5.50 0.38
N GLN A 161 13.07 -4.81 1.45
CA GLN A 161 12.16 -3.99 2.25
C GLN A 161 11.80 -2.65 1.58
N ARG A 162 12.55 -2.24 0.55
CA ARG A 162 12.31 -1.00 -0.22
C ARG A 162 11.48 -1.20 -1.47
N ALA A 163 10.92 -2.40 -1.68
CA ALA A 163 10.25 -2.76 -2.93
C ALA A 163 9.09 -1.81 -3.33
N PHE A 164 8.50 -1.11 -2.36
CA PHE A 164 7.44 -0.10 -2.58
C PHE A 164 7.91 1.36 -2.43
N LEU A 165 9.21 1.63 -2.20
CA LEU A 165 9.78 2.98 -2.24
C LEU A 165 10.11 3.37 -3.69
N THR A 166 9.10 3.33 -4.55
CA THR A 166 9.23 3.52 -6.00
C THR A 166 8.24 4.55 -6.52
N ASN A 167 8.56 5.14 -7.68
CA ASN A 167 7.69 6.13 -8.32
C ASN A 167 6.38 5.45 -8.76
N GLU A 168 6.44 4.17 -9.13
CA GLU A 168 5.30 3.35 -9.52
C GLU A 168 4.30 3.18 -8.37
N ALA A 169 4.78 2.94 -7.14
CA ALA A 169 3.91 2.88 -5.97
C ALA A 169 3.22 4.24 -5.73
N MET A 170 3.99 5.34 -5.71
CA MET A 170 3.46 6.70 -5.47
C MET A 170 2.57 7.25 -6.60
N ALA A 171 2.77 6.81 -7.84
CA ALA A 171 1.94 7.18 -8.97
C ALA A 171 0.54 6.59 -8.87
N GLY A 172 0.41 5.38 -8.31
CA GLY A 172 -0.87 4.72 -8.04
C GLY A 172 -1.56 5.14 -6.74
N ALA A 173 -0.93 5.99 -5.93
CA ALA A 173 -1.55 6.53 -4.72
C ALA A 173 -2.78 7.39 -5.07
N THR A 174 -3.88 7.21 -4.33
CA THR A 174 -5.08 8.05 -4.46
C THR A 174 -4.88 9.43 -3.85
N ALA A 175 -4.01 9.55 -2.85
CA ALA A 175 -3.57 10.81 -2.27
C ALA A 175 -2.08 10.77 -1.91
N ARG A 176 -1.41 11.91 -2.05
CA ARG A 176 -0.02 12.15 -1.62
C ARG A 176 0.00 13.35 -0.68
N ILE A 177 1.17 13.67 -0.13
CA ILE A 177 1.33 14.85 0.70
C ILE A 177 1.09 16.13 -0.12
N GLU A 178 0.41 17.09 0.49
CA GLU A 178 0.06 18.39 -0.09
C GLU A 178 0.28 19.51 0.91
N ASN A 179 0.34 20.76 0.43
CA ASN A 179 0.33 21.98 1.26
C ASN A 179 1.27 21.93 2.48
N PHE A 180 2.48 21.44 2.29
CA PHE A 180 3.43 21.28 3.40
C PHE A 180 4.06 22.61 3.82
N SER A 181 4.40 22.71 5.11
CA SER A 181 5.18 23.79 5.67
C SER A 181 6.30 23.21 6.54
N VAL A 182 7.44 23.90 6.55
CA VAL A 182 8.61 23.50 7.32
C VAL A 182 9.04 24.68 8.17
N THR A 183 9.06 24.48 9.48
CA THR A 183 9.52 25.47 10.45
C THR A 183 10.61 24.89 11.31
N ARG A 184 11.47 25.75 11.86
CA ARG A 184 12.42 25.31 12.88
C ARG A 184 11.67 25.15 14.19
N THR A 185 11.91 24.05 14.90
CA THR A 185 11.30 23.82 16.21
C THR A 185 11.69 24.94 17.18
N ASP A 186 10.68 25.55 17.82
CA ASP A 186 10.82 26.74 18.69
C ASP A 186 11.31 26.43 20.12
N SER A 187 11.59 25.16 20.46
CA SER A 187 12.14 24.83 21.77
C SER A 187 13.54 25.44 21.93
N GLY A 188 13.67 26.28 22.96
CA GLY A 188 14.75 27.26 23.11
C GLY A 188 16.13 26.70 23.49
N SER A 189 16.56 25.52 23.01
CA SER A 189 17.83 24.90 23.42
C SER A 189 18.50 23.95 22.40
N ASP A 190 18.04 23.85 21.15
CA ASP A 190 17.99 22.55 20.47
C ASP A 190 19.01 22.32 19.34
N ASP A 191 20.19 22.92 19.46
CA ASP A 191 21.39 22.53 18.70
C ASP A 191 21.84 21.15 19.27
N TYR A 192 21.07 20.08 18.99
CA TYR A 192 21.21 18.77 19.63
C TYR A 192 22.61 18.20 19.32
N SER A 193 23.49 18.17 20.33
CA SER A 193 24.82 17.60 20.21
C SER A 193 24.72 16.08 20.28
N LEU A 194 24.62 15.43 19.12
CA LEU A 194 24.80 13.98 18.99
C LEU A 194 26.28 13.64 19.25
N SER A 195 26.73 13.62 20.51
CA SER A 195 28.15 13.50 20.89
C SER A 195 29.01 14.73 20.51
N SER A 196 30.16 14.90 21.16
CA SER A 196 31.17 15.93 20.86
C SER A 196 31.77 15.80 19.44
N ASP A 197 31.51 14.67 18.77
CA ASP A 197 32.16 14.29 17.51
C ASP A 197 31.27 14.45 16.27
N LYS A 198 29.97 14.78 16.41
CA LYS A 198 29.08 15.07 15.26
C LYS A 198 28.72 16.55 15.18
N PRO A 199 28.56 17.11 13.96
CA PRO A 199 28.03 18.46 13.79
C PRO A 199 26.62 18.52 14.38
N ARG A 200 26.28 19.66 14.98
CA ARG A 200 24.98 19.85 15.63
C ARG A 200 23.87 19.82 14.59
N GLY A 201 22.87 18.98 14.85
CA GLY A 201 21.69 18.83 13.99
C GLY A 201 20.64 19.90 14.31
N VAL A 202 19.82 20.23 13.33
CA VAL A 202 18.65 21.10 13.44
C VAL A 202 17.41 20.22 13.36
N MET A 203 16.51 20.35 14.32
CA MET A 203 15.17 19.76 14.24
C MET A 203 14.22 20.71 13.52
N LEU A 204 13.44 20.16 12.61
CA LEU A 204 12.43 20.87 11.84
C LEU A 204 11.07 20.27 12.12
N ASP A 205 10.09 21.12 12.43
CA ASP A 205 8.69 20.76 12.45
C ASP A 205 8.17 20.80 11.01
N VAL A 206 7.49 19.73 10.62
CA VAL A 206 6.92 19.56 9.28
C VAL A 206 5.43 19.33 9.45
N GLU A 207 4.65 20.25 8.90
CA GLU A 207 3.20 20.10 8.75
C GLU A 207 2.90 19.78 7.29
N TYR A 208 2.07 18.80 6.99
CA TYR A 208 1.56 18.55 5.64
C TYR A 208 0.13 18.04 5.66
N TYR A 209 -0.54 18.08 4.52
CA TYR A 209 -1.89 17.56 4.34
C TYR A 209 -1.86 16.24 3.61
N LEU A 210 -2.63 15.26 4.08
CA LEU A 210 -2.92 14.03 3.38
C LEU A 210 -4.43 13.86 3.27
N ASP A 211 -4.96 13.91 2.04
CA ASP A 211 -6.40 13.88 1.77
C ASP A 211 -7.20 14.91 2.61
N GLY A 212 -6.66 16.14 2.69
CA GLY A 212 -7.25 17.24 3.46
C GLY A 212 -7.07 17.15 4.98
N GLN A 213 -6.46 16.09 5.51
CA GLN A 213 -6.13 15.97 6.93
C GLN A 213 -4.72 16.44 7.23
N VAL A 214 -4.55 17.25 8.28
CA VAL A 214 -3.25 17.74 8.71
C VAL A 214 -2.45 16.65 9.43
N VAL A 215 -1.15 16.60 9.14
CA VAL A 215 -0.17 15.71 9.77
C VAL A 215 1.02 16.54 10.22
N ASP A 216 1.34 16.41 11.51
CA ASP A 216 2.54 16.99 12.11
C ASP A 216 3.60 15.92 12.32
N THR A 217 4.83 16.19 11.86
CA THR A 217 5.99 15.32 12.06
C THR A 217 7.26 16.15 12.24
N THR A 218 8.38 15.50 12.47
CA THR A 218 9.68 16.16 12.60
C THR A 218 10.72 15.53 11.70
N LEU A 219 11.66 16.34 11.23
CA LEU A 219 12.83 15.88 10.48
C LEU A 219 14.11 16.43 11.11
N GLN A 220 15.07 15.55 11.37
CA GLN A 220 16.41 15.96 11.72
C GLN A 220 17.24 16.23 10.46
N VAL A 221 17.99 17.34 10.49
CA VAL A 221 18.90 17.74 9.43
C VAL A 221 20.27 18.11 10.00
N THR A 222 21.36 17.61 9.44
CA THR A 222 22.73 17.95 9.82
C THR A 222 23.49 18.68 8.71
N PRO A 223 24.49 19.52 9.05
CA PRO A 223 25.39 20.11 8.07
C PRO A 223 26.14 19.04 7.26
N ALA A 224 26.04 19.10 5.94
CA ALA A 224 26.78 18.26 5.00
C ALA A 224 28.08 18.94 4.54
N GLN A 225 28.93 18.21 3.82
CA GLN A 225 30.17 18.77 3.28
C GLN A 225 29.87 19.99 2.39
N PRO A 226 30.53 21.13 2.62
CA PRO A 226 30.24 22.34 1.88
C PRO A 226 30.71 22.25 0.42
N THR A 227 29.90 22.70 -0.53
CA THR A 227 30.34 22.82 -1.93
C THR A 227 31.21 24.06 -2.08
N PHE A 228 32.27 23.98 -2.89
CA PHE A 228 33.22 25.08 -3.09
C PHE A 228 33.80 25.62 -1.76
N LEU A 229 34.01 24.73 -0.78
CA LEU A 229 34.58 24.98 0.56
C LEU A 229 33.73 25.85 1.50
N VAL A 230 32.78 26.63 1.00
CA VAL A 230 32.07 27.65 1.80
C VAL A 230 30.54 27.60 1.72
N LEU A 231 29.97 26.99 0.68
CA LEU A 231 28.51 26.92 0.55
C LEU A 231 27.96 25.83 1.46
N LYS A 232 27.12 26.21 2.42
CA LYS A 232 26.48 25.25 3.31
C LYS A 232 25.61 24.29 2.50
N ASN A 233 25.70 23.02 2.84
CA ASN A 233 24.79 21.98 2.40
C ASN A 233 24.21 21.32 3.64
N TRP A 234 23.06 20.70 3.46
CA TRP A 234 22.31 20.06 4.52
C TRP A 234 21.99 18.64 4.09
N LYS A 235 22.07 17.72 5.04
CA LYS A 235 21.70 16.33 4.88
C LYS A 235 20.54 16.07 5.82
N ILE A 236 19.45 15.55 5.30
CA ILE A 236 18.35 15.05 6.13
C ILE A 236 18.78 13.69 6.67
N ASP A 237 18.65 13.51 7.98
CA ASP A 237 19.04 12.28 8.66
C ASP A 237 17.86 11.31 8.83
N ASP A 238 16.65 11.84 8.97
CA ASP A 238 15.42 11.06 9.11
C ASP A 238 14.67 10.93 7.79
N THR A 239 14.03 9.78 7.58
CA THR A 239 13.17 9.52 6.41
C THR A 239 11.71 9.49 6.84
N LEU A 240 10.82 9.97 5.98
CA LEU A 240 9.37 9.75 6.12
C LEU A 240 8.93 8.38 5.59
N ALA A 241 9.87 7.55 5.11
CA ALA A 241 9.58 6.16 4.78
C ALA A 241 9.10 5.44 6.05
N THR A 242 7.83 5.05 6.05
CA THR A 242 7.13 4.44 7.18
C THR A 242 7.10 2.93 6.99
N GLU A 243 7.31 2.22 8.09
CA GLU A 243 7.28 0.76 8.11
C GLU A 243 5.86 0.23 8.00
N ILE A 244 5.67 -0.72 7.09
CA ILE A 244 4.44 -1.48 6.90
C ILE A 244 4.77 -2.96 7.00
N THR A 245 4.02 -3.65 7.85
CA THR A 245 4.20 -5.07 8.12
C THR A 245 3.09 -5.85 7.44
N LEU A 246 3.43 -6.74 6.52
CA LEU A 246 2.50 -7.62 5.84
C LEU A 246 2.35 -8.92 6.63
N GLN A 247 1.12 -9.25 7.04
CA GLN A 247 0.80 -10.54 7.63
C GLN A 247 0.94 -11.65 6.59
N PRO A 248 1.43 -12.83 6.99
CA PRO A 248 1.40 -14.02 6.14
C PRO A 248 -0.03 -14.31 5.66
N GLY A 249 -0.16 -14.80 4.43
CA GLY A 249 -1.45 -15.15 3.85
C GLY A 249 -1.29 -16.10 2.66
N THR A 250 -2.41 -16.47 2.05
CA THR A 250 -2.46 -17.42 0.93
C THR A 250 -2.18 -16.80 -0.43
N PHE A 251 -1.64 -15.57 -0.48
CA PHE A 251 -1.31 -14.84 -1.70
C PHE A 251 0.18 -14.98 -2.05
N ASP A 252 0.51 -14.87 -3.34
CA ASP A 252 1.88 -14.96 -3.86
C ASP A 252 2.47 -13.60 -4.24
N SER A 253 1.65 -12.56 -4.24
CA SER A 253 2.03 -11.21 -4.63
C SER A 253 1.10 -10.17 -4.00
N VAL A 254 1.66 -8.98 -3.79
CA VAL A 254 0.93 -7.80 -3.30
C VAL A 254 1.23 -6.62 -4.21
N THR A 255 0.19 -5.90 -4.58
CA THR A 255 0.25 -4.66 -5.32
C THR A 255 -0.15 -3.50 -4.41
N ILE A 256 0.71 -2.48 -4.30
CA ILE A 256 0.41 -1.24 -3.58
C ILE A 256 0.63 -0.07 -4.52
N GLY A 257 -0.41 0.77 -4.69
CA GLY A 257 -0.44 1.76 -5.75
C GLY A 257 -0.45 1.06 -7.11
N SER A 258 0.61 1.26 -7.91
CA SER A 258 0.81 0.55 -9.18
C SER A 258 2.02 -0.36 -9.19
N GLN A 259 2.69 -0.53 -8.04
CA GLN A 259 3.84 -1.42 -7.91
C GLN A 259 3.38 -2.79 -7.42
N SER A 260 3.70 -3.84 -8.17
CA SER A 260 3.48 -5.23 -7.77
C SER A 260 4.78 -5.85 -7.26
N VAL A 261 4.72 -6.58 -6.16
CA VAL A 261 5.86 -7.24 -5.52
C VAL A 261 5.50 -8.69 -5.23
N PRO A 262 6.29 -9.67 -5.70
CA PRO A 262 6.09 -11.07 -5.32
C PRO A 262 6.41 -11.27 -3.83
N ILE A 263 5.59 -12.07 -3.17
CA ILE A 263 5.76 -12.46 -1.77
C ILE A 263 6.29 -13.88 -1.75
N THR A 264 7.52 -14.03 -1.28
CA THR A 264 8.09 -15.37 -1.07
C THR A 264 7.56 -15.92 0.24
N ASN A 265 6.69 -16.92 0.16
CA ASN A 265 6.29 -17.74 1.30
C ASN A 265 7.29 -18.91 1.39
N ASP A 266 8.49 -18.65 1.93
CA ASP A 266 9.58 -19.65 1.99
C ASP A 266 9.20 -20.89 2.83
N ASP A 267 8.12 -20.81 3.62
CA ASP A 267 7.31 -21.95 4.04
C ASP A 267 5.85 -21.48 4.11
N GLN A 268 4.89 -22.26 3.60
CA GLN A 268 3.44 -22.01 3.81
C GLN A 268 3.06 -22.00 5.32
N ASN A 269 4.00 -22.35 6.20
CA ASN A 269 3.93 -22.29 7.67
C ASN A 269 4.83 -21.20 8.29
N SER A 270 5.58 -20.42 7.52
CA SER A 270 6.36 -19.31 8.06
C SER A 270 5.38 -18.23 8.52
N GLN A 271 5.19 -18.13 9.83
CA GLN A 271 4.48 -17.01 10.46
C GLN A 271 5.29 -15.71 10.43
N GLU A 272 6.25 -15.61 9.51
CA GLU A 272 7.16 -14.48 9.44
C GLU A 272 6.50 -13.35 8.68
N TYR A 273 6.24 -12.29 9.42
CA TYR A 273 5.77 -11.05 8.87
C TYR A 273 6.80 -10.49 7.90
N GLN A 274 6.34 -10.00 6.74
CA GLN A 274 7.22 -9.37 5.76
C GLN A 274 7.16 -7.86 5.92
N THR A 275 8.33 -7.23 6.09
CA THR A 275 8.42 -5.79 6.31
C THR A 275 8.73 -5.06 5.02
N PHE A 276 7.94 -4.03 4.74
CA PHE A 276 8.17 -3.08 3.67
C PHE A 276 8.16 -1.65 4.19
N TYR A 277 8.67 -0.73 3.39
CA TYR A 277 8.61 0.70 3.67
C TYR A 277 7.91 1.42 2.53
N LEU A 278 7.06 2.39 2.89
CA LEU A 278 6.35 3.25 1.96
C LEU A 278 6.49 4.72 2.37
N TYR A 279 6.50 5.62 1.39
CA TYR A 279 6.39 7.05 1.69
C TYR A 279 4.95 7.44 2.01
N PRO A 280 4.73 8.57 2.71
CA PRO A 280 3.39 9.00 3.09
C PRO A 280 2.46 9.15 1.89
N GLY A 281 1.24 8.66 2.03
CA GLY A 281 0.27 8.55 0.95
C GLY A 281 -0.91 7.66 1.33
N ILE A 282 -1.97 7.70 0.53
CA ILE A 282 -3.08 6.75 0.58
C ILE A 282 -3.00 5.90 -0.67
N TYR A 283 -2.87 4.58 -0.49
CA TYR A 283 -2.62 3.66 -1.58
C TYR A 283 -3.75 2.63 -1.70
N PRO A 284 -4.24 2.35 -2.91
CA PRO A 284 -4.95 1.10 -3.14
C PRO A 284 -3.97 -0.06 -2.92
N ALA A 285 -4.40 -1.08 -2.22
CA ALA A 285 -3.63 -2.28 -1.91
C ALA A 285 -4.44 -3.52 -2.29
N GLN A 286 -3.79 -4.43 -3.01
CA GLN A 286 -4.39 -5.65 -3.55
C GLN A 286 -3.47 -6.84 -3.31
N ALA A 287 -4.00 -7.92 -2.79
CA ALA A 287 -3.35 -9.22 -2.80
C ALA A 287 -3.73 -9.98 -4.07
N SER A 288 -2.86 -10.87 -4.53
CA SER A 288 -3.11 -11.71 -5.70
C SER A 288 -2.54 -13.11 -5.48
N TYR A 289 -3.19 -14.09 -6.08
CA TYR A 289 -2.77 -15.48 -6.01
C TYR A 289 -3.01 -16.17 -7.35
N GLY A 290 -1.95 -16.67 -7.97
CA GLY A 290 -2.03 -17.28 -9.31
C GLY A 290 -2.66 -16.34 -10.33
N SER A 291 -3.63 -16.82 -11.09
CA SER A 291 -4.48 -15.96 -11.93
C SER A 291 -5.71 -15.50 -11.15
N ASN A 292 -5.85 -14.17 -11.01
CA ASN A 292 -7.00 -13.49 -10.38
C ASN A 292 -8.35 -13.74 -11.11
N GLU A 293 -8.41 -14.69 -12.05
CA GLU A 293 -9.64 -15.09 -12.74
C GLU A 293 -10.47 -16.09 -11.93
N TYR A 294 -9.87 -16.81 -10.98
CA TYR A 294 -10.53 -17.83 -10.15
C TYR A 294 -10.80 -17.37 -8.72
N VAL A 295 -9.98 -16.46 -8.21
CA VAL A 295 -10.08 -15.95 -6.84
C VAL A 295 -9.94 -14.44 -6.84
N ASN A 296 -10.62 -13.79 -5.91
CA ASN A 296 -10.55 -12.35 -5.72
C ASN A 296 -10.29 -12.03 -4.24
N TYR A 297 -9.30 -11.16 -3.99
CA TYR A 297 -9.12 -10.57 -2.67
C TYR A 297 -9.87 -9.23 -2.59
N PRO A 298 -10.42 -8.87 -1.41
CA PRO A 298 -11.02 -7.56 -1.24
C PRO A 298 -9.97 -6.46 -1.39
N ASP A 299 -10.30 -5.42 -2.16
CA ASP A 299 -9.50 -4.21 -2.26
C ASP A 299 -9.37 -3.55 -0.88
N LYS A 300 -8.17 -3.06 -0.56
CA LYS A 300 -7.90 -2.30 0.67
C LYS A 300 -7.35 -0.92 0.34
N SER A 301 -7.59 0.01 1.24
CA SER A 301 -6.95 1.33 1.24
C SER A 301 -5.93 1.37 2.37
N LEU A 302 -4.67 1.60 2.04
CA LEU A 302 -3.56 1.69 2.99
C LEU A 302 -3.17 3.16 3.17
N ILE A 303 -3.37 3.68 4.39
CA ILE A 303 -2.94 5.03 4.78
C ILE A 303 -1.55 4.92 5.41
N VAL A 304 -0.57 5.61 4.84
CA VAL A 304 0.83 5.64 5.28
C VAL A 304 1.19 7.07 5.69
N GLY A 305 1.74 7.23 6.89
CA GLY A 305 2.17 8.54 7.41
C GLY A 305 1.03 9.50 7.76
N GLY A 306 -0.23 9.15 7.52
CA GLY A 306 -1.41 9.96 7.85
C GLY A 306 -2.03 9.67 9.23
N PRO A 307 -3.06 10.43 9.61
CA PRO A 307 -3.94 10.08 10.71
C PRO A 307 -4.60 8.73 10.39
N GLU A 308 -4.77 7.87 11.41
CA GLU A 308 -5.30 6.51 11.24
C GLU A 308 -4.41 5.58 10.37
N SER A 309 -3.13 5.92 10.18
CA SER A 309 -2.19 5.02 9.52
C SER A 309 -2.14 3.65 10.19
N SER A 310 -2.12 2.60 9.37
CA SER A 310 -1.94 1.23 9.85
C SER A 310 -0.50 0.81 9.62
N SER A 311 0.15 0.29 10.67
CA SER A 311 1.47 -0.35 10.56
C SER A 311 1.39 -1.78 10.01
N THR A 312 0.18 -2.33 9.88
CA THR A 312 -0.04 -3.73 9.52
C THR A 312 -1.05 -3.87 8.39
N LEU A 313 -0.70 -4.65 7.38
CA LEU A 313 -1.55 -4.97 6.23
C LEU A 313 -1.80 -6.49 6.20
N TRP A 314 -3.04 -6.87 5.95
CA TRP A 314 -3.47 -8.27 5.94
C TRP A 314 -4.72 -8.42 5.08
N TRP A 315 -4.96 -9.63 4.58
CA TRP A 315 -6.16 -10.00 3.85
C TRP A 315 -6.79 -11.26 4.45
N ASP A 316 -8.13 -11.29 4.43
CA ASP A 316 -8.89 -12.52 4.64
C ASP A 316 -8.63 -13.52 3.50
N ALA A 317 -9.11 -14.75 3.66
CA ALA A 317 -9.12 -15.72 2.58
C ALA A 317 -9.83 -15.15 1.33
N PRO A 318 -9.35 -15.45 0.11
CA PRO A 318 -9.95 -14.89 -1.07
C PRO A 318 -11.33 -15.49 -1.34
N GLU A 319 -12.18 -14.72 -2.02
CA GLU A 319 -13.48 -15.17 -2.47
C GLU A 319 -13.36 -15.87 -3.84
N PRO A 320 -14.07 -16.99 -4.04
CA PRO A 320 -14.09 -17.69 -5.33
C PRO A 320 -14.93 -16.93 -6.35
N THR A 321 -14.38 -16.71 -7.54
CA THR A 321 -15.10 -16.07 -8.66
C THR A 321 -16.19 -17.00 -9.23
N GLU A 322 -17.10 -16.45 -10.03
CA GLU A 322 -18.09 -17.26 -10.76
C GLU A 322 -17.45 -18.32 -11.65
N LYS A 323 -16.26 -18.03 -12.20
CA LYS A 323 -15.50 -18.97 -13.02
C LYS A 323 -15.05 -20.17 -12.19
N LEU A 324 -14.52 -19.94 -10.99
CA LEU A 324 -14.13 -21.01 -10.08
C LEU A 324 -15.35 -21.80 -9.59
N GLN A 325 -16.43 -21.12 -9.22
CA GLN A 325 -17.67 -21.78 -8.79
C GLN A 325 -18.25 -22.69 -9.89
N THR A 326 -18.19 -22.24 -11.15
CA THR A 326 -18.62 -23.04 -12.31
C THR A 326 -17.73 -24.27 -12.46
N LEU A 327 -16.41 -24.12 -12.37
CA LEU A 327 -15.46 -25.22 -12.46
C LEU A 327 -15.66 -26.25 -11.32
N MET A 328 -15.89 -25.79 -10.08
CA MET A 328 -16.24 -26.63 -8.93
C MET A 328 -17.49 -27.45 -9.21
N LEU A 329 -18.55 -26.80 -9.66
CA LEU A 329 -19.82 -27.44 -9.95
C LEU A 329 -19.74 -28.43 -11.11
N ASP A 330 -18.99 -28.11 -12.16
CA ASP A 330 -18.83 -28.98 -13.32
C ASP A 330 -18.02 -30.24 -12.98
N ARG A 331 -16.92 -30.12 -12.23
CA ARG A 331 -16.19 -31.29 -11.72
C ARG A 331 -17.04 -32.13 -10.76
N ALA A 332 -17.92 -31.51 -9.98
CA ALA A 332 -18.86 -32.25 -9.15
C ALA A 332 -19.89 -33.04 -9.97
N LYS A 333 -20.39 -32.49 -11.09
CA LYS A 333 -21.29 -33.20 -12.01
C LYS A 333 -20.58 -34.39 -12.65
N GLU A 334 -19.36 -34.18 -13.16
CA GLU A 334 -18.53 -35.26 -13.73
C GLU A 334 -18.29 -36.38 -12.71
N PHE A 335 -18.05 -36.03 -11.45
CA PHE A 335 -17.93 -37.01 -10.36
C PHE A 335 -19.22 -37.83 -10.16
N VAL A 336 -20.38 -37.17 -10.11
CA VAL A 336 -21.69 -37.85 -9.99
C VAL A 336 -21.93 -38.81 -11.16
N GLU A 337 -21.63 -38.37 -12.39
CA GLU A 337 -21.74 -39.21 -13.59
C GLU A 337 -20.78 -40.40 -13.53
N SER A 338 -19.56 -40.21 -13.05
CA SER A 338 -18.59 -41.29 -12.87
C SER A 338 -19.09 -42.35 -11.87
N CYS A 339 -19.78 -41.92 -10.80
CA CYS A 339 -20.39 -42.81 -9.81
C CYS A 339 -21.63 -43.55 -10.35
N ALA A 340 -22.20 -43.10 -11.47
CA ALA A 340 -23.28 -43.78 -12.16
C ALA A 340 -22.80 -44.65 -13.35
N SER A 341 -21.49 -44.94 -13.43
CA SER A 341 -20.92 -45.82 -14.46
C SER A 341 -20.79 -47.26 -13.98
N ILE A 342 -21.41 -48.19 -14.72
CA ILE A 342 -21.31 -49.64 -14.50
C ILE A 342 -19.96 -50.24 -14.90
N ASP A 343 -19.10 -49.49 -15.60
CA ASP A 343 -17.78 -49.93 -16.07
C ASP A 343 -16.70 -49.84 -14.97
N GLY A 344 -17.13 -49.82 -13.69
CA GLY A 344 -16.27 -49.78 -12.52
C GLY A 344 -16.13 -48.40 -11.87
N GLY A 345 -16.64 -47.34 -12.49
CA GLY A 345 -16.65 -45.99 -11.90
C GLY A 345 -17.45 -45.93 -10.60
N ASN A 346 -18.59 -46.61 -10.55
CA ASN A 346 -19.43 -46.72 -9.36
C ASN A 346 -18.78 -47.44 -8.17
N LEU A 347 -17.69 -48.19 -8.39
CA LEU A 347 -16.96 -48.91 -7.34
C LEU A 347 -15.87 -48.07 -6.68
N ASN A 348 -15.66 -46.82 -7.12
CA ASN A 348 -14.75 -45.91 -6.45
C ASN A 348 -15.22 -45.68 -5.00
N GLU A 349 -14.31 -45.76 -4.04
CA GLU A 349 -14.60 -45.59 -2.61
C GLU A 349 -15.16 -44.19 -2.27
N ALA A 350 -14.87 -43.19 -3.09
CA ALA A 350 -15.42 -41.86 -2.98
C ALA A 350 -16.91 -41.79 -3.30
N CYS A 351 -17.43 -42.71 -4.12
CA CYS A 351 -18.85 -42.78 -4.48
C CYS A 351 -19.71 -43.23 -3.29
N PRO A 352 -21.01 -42.89 -3.25
CA PRO A 352 -21.89 -43.32 -2.18
C PRO A 352 -21.95 -44.85 -2.05
N SER A 353 -21.96 -45.39 -0.85
CA SER A 353 -22.02 -46.85 -0.63
C SER A 353 -23.22 -47.52 -1.29
N GLY A 354 -24.35 -46.81 -1.42
CA GLY A 354 -25.56 -47.30 -2.10
C GLY A 354 -25.41 -47.52 -3.60
N VAL A 355 -24.41 -46.92 -4.26
CA VAL A 355 -24.14 -47.11 -5.70
C VAL A 355 -23.01 -48.11 -5.96
N GLN A 356 -22.19 -48.44 -4.97
CA GLN A 356 -21.03 -49.33 -5.08
C GLN A 356 -21.44 -50.80 -5.20
N SER A 357 -21.82 -51.25 -6.41
CA SER A 357 -22.24 -52.64 -6.66
C SER A 357 -22.06 -53.06 -8.11
N THR A 358 -21.63 -54.31 -8.31
CA THR A 358 -21.56 -54.94 -9.64
C THR A 358 -22.87 -55.64 -10.05
N LYS A 359 -23.90 -55.61 -9.20
CA LYS A 359 -25.15 -56.36 -9.37
C LYS A 359 -26.37 -55.45 -9.46
N LEU A 360 -26.27 -54.40 -10.26
CA LEU A 360 -27.34 -53.42 -10.48
C LEU A 360 -27.98 -53.64 -11.87
N ALA A 361 -29.31 -53.69 -11.90
CA ALA A 361 -30.12 -53.63 -13.11
C ALA A 361 -30.39 -52.19 -13.56
N VAL A 362 -30.40 -51.24 -12.60
CA VAL A 362 -30.52 -49.80 -12.85
C VAL A 362 -29.43 -49.09 -12.07
N LEU A 363 -28.73 -48.18 -12.75
CA LEU A 363 -27.80 -47.21 -12.19
C LEU A 363 -27.91 -45.96 -13.08
N GLU A 364 -28.61 -44.94 -12.61
CA GLU A 364 -28.98 -43.79 -13.43
C GLU A 364 -28.91 -42.50 -12.60
N VAL A 365 -28.26 -41.46 -13.12
CA VAL A 365 -28.31 -40.12 -12.52
C VAL A 365 -29.71 -39.55 -12.75
N THR A 366 -30.44 -39.31 -11.67
CA THR A 366 -31.78 -38.69 -11.73
C THR A 366 -31.76 -37.23 -11.32
N LYS A 367 -30.73 -36.78 -10.59
CA LYS A 367 -30.48 -35.38 -10.27
C LYS A 367 -28.98 -35.10 -10.22
N LEU A 368 -28.53 -34.13 -11.01
CA LEU A 368 -27.20 -33.52 -10.87
C LEU A 368 -27.25 -32.35 -9.88
N PRO A 369 -26.12 -32.04 -9.20
CA PRO A 369 -26.02 -30.82 -8.44
C PRO A 369 -26.10 -29.61 -9.37
N THR A 370 -26.72 -28.54 -8.88
CA THR A 370 -26.95 -27.29 -9.61
C THR A 370 -26.39 -26.07 -8.89
N THR A 371 -26.08 -26.18 -7.60
CA THR A 371 -25.56 -25.07 -6.79
C THR A 371 -24.49 -25.56 -5.82
N LEU A 372 -23.63 -24.64 -5.39
CA LEU A 372 -22.75 -24.82 -4.23
C LEU A 372 -23.51 -24.36 -2.98
N GLU A 373 -23.58 -25.19 -1.95
CA GLU A 373 -24.25 -24.84 -0.69
C GLU A 373 -23.30 -24.28 0.35
N ASP A 374 -22.05 -24.73 0.33
CA ASP A 374 -20.97 -24.17 1.14
C ASP A 374 -19.69 -24.19 0.31
N PHE A 375 -18.95 -23.10 0.28
CA PHE A 375 -17.75 -22.99 -0.56
C PHE A 375 -16.86 -21.83 -0.14
N THR A 376 -15.56 -22.06 -0.34
CA THR A 376 -14.49 -21.06 -0.24
C THR A 376 -13.64 -21.14 -1.52
N ALA A 377 -12.58 -20.35 -1.63
CA ALA A 377 -11.60 -20.51 -2.70
C ALA A 377 -10.89 -21.88 -2.70
N PHE A 378 -10.94 -22.63 -1.60
CA PHE A 378 -10.12 -23.83 -1.40
C PHE A 378 -10.93 -25.12 -1.19
N GLU A 379 -12.23 -25.02 -0.93
CA GLU A 379 -13.10 -26.18 -0.75
C GLU A 379 -14.55 -25.85 -1.12
N PHE A 380 -15.34 -26.87 -1.42
CA PHE A 380 -16.75 -26.70 -1.70
C PHE A 380 -17.58 -27.92 -1.32
N VAL A 381 -18.88 -27.70 -1.18
CA VAL A 381 -19.94 -28.70 -1.00
C VAL A 381 -21.11 -28.31 -1.89
N THR A 382 -21.61 -29.24 -2.69
CA THR A 382 -22.77 -29.00 -3.57
C THR A 382 -24.11 -29.14 -2.85
N ASP A 383 -25.19 -28.77 -3.55
CA ASP A 383 -26.52 -29.31 -3.25
C ASP A 383 -26.62 -30.81 -3.59
N LYS A 384 -27.78 -31.39 -3.26
CA LYS A 384 -27.97 -32.85 -3.41
C LYS A 384 -27.95 -33.29 -4.87
N ALA A 385 -27.16 -34.33 -5.14
CA ALA A 385 -27.28 -35.21 -6.29
C ALA A 385 -28.12 -36.44 -5.95
N THR A 386 -28.65 -37.12 -6.96
CA THR A 386 -29.40 -38.37 -6.79
C THR A 386 -29.06 -39.35 -7.89
N ILE A 387 -28.69 -40.57 -7.47
CA ILE A 387 -28.52 -41.71 -8.35
C ILE A 387 -29.57 -42.75 -7.98
N LYS A 388 -30.38 -43.14 -8.94
CA LYS A 388 -31.34 -44.24 -8.79
C LYS A 388 -30.62 -45.56 -9.00
N THR A 389 -30.83 -46.48 -8.06
CA THR A 389 -30.30 -47.84 -8.14
C THR A 389 -31.42 -48.87 -8.10
N GLN A 390 -31.20 -50.02 -8.73
CA GLN A 390 -32.06 -51.19 -8.57
C GLN A 390 -31.18 -52.42 -8.70
N THR A 391 -31.25 -53.34 -7.74
CA THR A 391 -30.46 -54.57 -7.79
C THR A 391 -30.98 -55.52 -8.87
N ASN A 392 -30.14 -56.44 -9.34
CA ASN A 392 -30.58 -57.50 -10.24
C ASN A 392 -31.64 -58.39 -9.56
N PRO A 393 -32.66 -58.87 -10.28
CA PRO A 393 -33.57 -59.89 -9.79
C PRO A 393 -32.81 -61.11 -9.26
N THR A 394 -33.27 -61.67 -8.15
CA THR A 394 -32.73 -62.88 -7.53
C THR A 394 -33.82 -63.95 -7.43
N GLU A 395 -33.44 -65.18 -7.10
CA GLU A 395 -34.41 -66.28 -6.87
C GLU A 395 -35.42 -65.94 -5.76
N PHE A 396 -34.98 -65.16 -4.76
CA PHE A 396 -35.80 -64.77 -3.60
C PHE A 396 -36.51 -63.43 -3.79
N ASN A 397 -35.99 -62.55 -4.66
CA ASN A 397 -36.61 -61.27 -4.98
C ASN A 397 -36.62 -61.05 -6.50
N LYS A 398 -37.75 -61.41 -7.13
CA LYS A 398 -37.93 -61.32 -8.59
C LYS A 398 -38.14 -59.89 -9.08
N ASN A 399 -38.53 -58.96 -8.21
CA ASN A 399 -38.79 -57.57 -8.56
C ASN A 399 -38.29 -56.64 -7.44
N PRO A 400 -36.96 -56.44 -7.34
CA PRO A 400 -36.39 -55.56 -6.34
C PRO A 400 -36.89 -54.13 -6.56
N SER A 401 -37.29 -53.46 -5.48
CA SER A 401 -37.70 -52.04 -5.55
C SER A 401 -36.49 -51.17 -5.91
N PRO A 402 -36.69 -50.11 -6.70
CA PRO A 402 -35.66 -49.11 -6.91
C PRO A 402 -35.42 -48.32 -5.62
N ASP A 403 -34.19 -47.85 -5.45
CA ASP A 403 -33.77 -46.96 -4.36
C ASP A 403 -33.20 -45.66 -4.92
N ASN A 404 -33.30 -44.57 -4.17
CA ASN A 404 -32.73 -43.28 -4.52
C ASN A 404 -31.58 -42.97 -3.55
N VAL A 405 -30.36 -43.00 -4.07
CA VAL A 405 -29.17 -42.66 -3.30
C VAL A 405 -28.96 -41.16 -3.42
N GLU A 406 -29.34 -40.43 -2.37
CA GLU A 406 -29.08 -39.00 -2.25
C GLU A 406 -27.76 -38.73 -1.53
N PHE A 407 -26.95 -37.83 -2.09
CA PHE A 407 -25.66 -37.46 -1.52
C PHE A 407 -25.26 -36.06 -2.01
N ARG A 408 -24.18 -35.54 -1.45
CA ARG A 408 -23.52 -34.32 -1.94
C ARG A 408 -22.10 -34.60 -2.32
N VAL A 409 -21.55 -33.71 -3.13
CA VAL A 409 -20.16 -33.76 -3.51
C VAL A 409 -19.42 -32.68 -2.73
N SER A 410 -18.34 -33.07 -2.06
CA SER A 410 -17.35 -32.13 -1.55
C SER A 410 -16.03 -32.32 -2.28
N GLY A 411 -15.25 -31.26 -2.46
CA GLY A 411 -13.92 -31.33 -3.04
C GLY A 411 -13.00 -30.23 -2.51
N GLN A 412 -11.70 -30.41 -2.75
CA GLN A 412 -10.68 -29.41 -2.48
C GLN A 412 -10.20 -28.76 -3.77
N VAL A 413 -9.79 -27.51 -3.67
CA VAL A 413 -9.23 -26.71 -4.75
C VAL A 413 -7.81 -26.34 -4.41
N THR A 414 -6.88 -26.70 -5.29
CA THR A 414 -5.47 -26.36 -5.18
C THR A 414 -5.04 -25.53 -6.39
N PHE A 415 -4.00 -24.71 -6.21
CA PHE A 415 -3.41 -23.89 -7.27
C PHE A 415 -1.93 -24.27 -7.40
N PRO A 416 -1.62 -25.28 -8.23
CA PRO A 416 -0.24 -25.72 -8.42
C PRO A 416 0.64 -24.59 -8.97
N GLU A 417 1.89 -24.51 -8.49
CA GLU A 417 2.86 -23.52 -8.96
C GLU A 417 3.07 -23.64 -10.48
N GLY A 418 2.97 -22.52 -11.18
CA GLY A 418 3.11 -22.47 -12.65
C GLY A 418 1.88 -22.95 -13.43
N SER A 419 0.79 -23.37 -12.76
CA SER A 419 -0.49 -23.62 -13.41
C SER A 419 -1.26 -22.32 -13.62
N THR A 420 -2.00 -22.26 -14.73
CA THR A 420 -2.96 -21.17 -15.03
C THR A 420 -4.39 -21.55 -14.67
N GLU A 421 -4.62 -22.78 -14.22
CA GLU A 421 -5.94 -23.30 -13.83
C GLU A 421 -5.83 -24.05 -12.50
N PRO A 422 -6.79 -23.88 -11.58
CA PRO A 422 -6.82 -24.65 -10.35
C PRO A 422 -7.14 -26.12 -10.61
N GLU A 423 -6.66 -26.98 -9.73
CA GLU A 423 -6.99 -28.40 -9.72
C GLU A 423 -8.05 -28.69 -8.66
N ILE A 424 -9.10 -29.39 -9.05
CA ILE A 424 -10.10 -29.91 -8.12
C ILE A 424 -9.76 -31.36 -7.81
N THR A 425 -9.49 -31.63 -6.54
CA THR A 425 -9.05 -32.92 -6.03
C THR A 425 -9.90 -33.35 -4.83
N GLU A 426 -9.63 -34.54 -4.30
CA GLU A 426 -10.31 -35.09 -3.12
C GLU A 426 -11.84 -35.10 -3.20
N LEU A 427 -12.38 -35.25 -4.41
CA LEU A 427 -13.82 -35.35 -4.63
C LEU A 427 -14.35 -36.58 -3.90
N ARG A 428 -15.35 -36.35 -3.05
CA ARG A 428 -15.97 -37.40 -2.23
C ARG A 428 -17.45 -37.14 -2.06
N SER A 429 -18.20 -38.22 -1.93
CA SER A 429 -19.59 -38.15 -1.52
C SER A 429 -19.71 -37.97 0.00
N SER A 430 -20.60 -37.08 0.43
CA SER A 430 -21.02 -36.96 1.82
C SER A 430 -22.49 -37.33 1.96
N GLY A 431 -22.82 -38.01 3.07
CA GLY A 431 -24.19 -38.36 3.42
C GLY A 431 -25.04 -37.13 3.72
N SER A 432 -26.36 -37.29 3.72
CA SER A 432 -27.34 -36.21 3.85
C SER A 432 -27.48 -35.59 5.24
N TRP A 433 -26.54 -35.81 6.17
CA TRP A 433 -26.64 -35.37 7.56
C TRP A 433 -25.49 -34.41 7.92
N TRP A 434 -25.79 -33.11 7.97
CA TRP A 434 -25.17 -32.13 8.88
C TRP A 434 -26.29 -31.38 9.60
#